data_AF-A0A662WZZ8-F1
#
_entry.id   AF-A0A662WZZ8-F1
#
_cell.length_a   1.000
_cell.length_b   1.000
_cell.length_c   1.000
_cell.angle_alpha   90.00
_cell.angle_beta   90.00
_cell.angle_gamma   90.00
#
_symmetry.space_group_name_H-M   'P 1'
#
loop_
_entity.id
_entity.type
_entity.pdbx_description
1 polymer ?
#
loop_
_entity_poly.entity_id
_entity_poly.type
_entity_poly.pdbx_seq_one_letter_code
_entity_poly.pdbx_strand_id
1 'polypeptide(L)'
;TLTDKYLTHILTNRQNGTVDPDQWVTVTQDGRSPAFNEDTGVVTLAVDAEAIFGGQTNFRRSELVQDVVGNTAGTTFFRVSLMKEEAYLNLYSWQVVFPESHLFEIRIDASVDPPLLVWYTGGSTETKWSTEFVTGTWYNFGIAVSSGELALYYSEGDDAIALTQTETYDGDVPTDYEFHFGQLTLSDDGSAVVMASGQDVLSFNGVSVDDTISTDAGSTASSTTTTTSSTGSSTAATTTTDAPATTTATPATTTATPTATTAAPTATTATPATTTATPTATTAAPTATTATPTATTAAPTTASSTDADADTTTDAPATTSATATTTDAPAADTSACKIRRRRN
;
A
#
# COMPACT_ATOMS: atom_id res chain seq x y z
N THR A 1 -20.77 -3.59 10.13
CA THR A 1 -19.91 -2.41 10.41
C THR A 1 -18.52 -2.68 9.84
N LEU A 2 -17.60 -1.71 9.82
CA LEU A 2 -16.23 -1.91 9.31
C LEU A 2 -15.55 -3.14 9.95
N THR A 3 -15.69 -3.29 11.27
CA THR A 3 -15.13 -4.39 12.06
C THR A 3 -15.79 -5.75 11.83
N ASP A 4 -16.97 -5.80 11.21
CA ASP A 4 -17.63 -7.06 10.87
C ASP A 4 -17.07 -7.67 9.58
N LYS A 5 -16.52 -6.81 8.70
CA LYS A 5 -16.01 -7.21 7.37
C LYS A 5 -14.48 -7.24 7.30
N TYR A 6 -13.81 -6.43 8.11
CA TYR A 6 -12.37 -6.24 8.07
C TYR A 6 -11.75 -6.37 9.46
N LEU A 7 -10.56 -6.95 9.51
CA LEU A 7 -9.69 -6.78 10.67
C LEU A 7 -9.12 -5.35 10.65
N THR A 8 -9.24 -4.65 11.77
CA THR A 8 -8.88 -3.23 11.91
C THR A 8 -7.69 -3.03 12.85
N HIS A 9 -6.96 -4.09 13.17
CA HIS A 9 -5.89 -4.06 14.17
C HIS A 9 -4.76 -3.09 13.77
N ILE A 10 -4.46 -2.94 12.48
CA ILE A 10 -3.46 -1.99 11.99
C ILE A 10 -3.91 -0.53 12.21
N LEU A 11 -5.22 -0.27 12.13
CA LEU A 11 -5.80 1.05 12.39
C LEU A 11 -5.91 1.38 13.88
N THR A 12 -6.11 0.36 14.72
CA THR A 12 -6.50 0.53 16.12
C THR A 12 -5.37 0.33 17.11
N ASN A 13 -4.41 -0.56 16.85
CA ASN A 13 -3.28 -0.81 17.74
C ASN A 13 -2.11 0.12 17.40
N ARG A 14 -2.02 1.25 18.11
CA ARG A 14 -1.02 2.30 17.85
C ARG A 14 0.04 2.36 18.94
N GLN A 15 1.14 3.07 18.68
CA GLN A 15 2.27 3.22 19.62
C GLN A 15 1.84 3.65 21.03
N ASN A 16 0.85 4.53 21.12
CA ASN A 16 0.40 5.11 22.38
C ASN A 16 -0.85 4.41 22.94
N GLY A 17 -1.20 3.23 22.42
CA GLY A 17 -2.33 2.42 22.86
C GLY A 17 -3.37 2.17 21.77
N THR A 18 -4.55 1.73 22.19
CA THR A 18 -5.66 1.46 21.28
C THR A 18 -6.48 2.71 21.02
N VAL A 19 -6.80 2.97 19.76
CA VAL A 19 -7.62 4.11 19.30
C VAL A 19 -8.77 3.65 18.41
N ASP A 20 -9.74 4.53 18.16
CA ASP A 20 -10.82 4.27 17.21
C ASP A 20 -10.27 4.30 15.77
N PRO A 21 -10.72 3.40 14.87
CA PRO A 21 -10.27 3.43 13.49
C PRO A 21 -10.61 4.73 12.73
N ASP A 22 -11.63 5.49 13.15
CA ASP A 22 -12.12 6.70 12.47
C ASP A 22 -11.06 7.81 12.28
N GLN A 23 -9.98 7.80 13.06
CA GLN A 23 -8.83 8.70 12.89
C GLN A 23 -8.16 8.55 11.51
N TRP A 24 -8.20 7.35 10.91
CA TRP A 24 -7.57 7.07 9.62
C TRP A 24 -8.46 6.36 8.61
N VAL A 25 -9.71 6.04 8.96
CA VAL A 25 -10.67 5.46 8.02
C VAL A 25 -11.95 6.27 7.96
N THR A 26 -12.42 6.53 6.76
CA THR A 26 -13.77 7.08 6.55
C THR A 26 -14.47 6.25 5.50
N VAL A 27 -15.74 5.94 5.73
CA VAL A 27 -16.59 5.22 4.78
C VAL A 27 -17.67 6.18 4.29
N THR A 28 -17.65 6.43 2.99
CA THR A 28 -18.63 7.28 2.30
C THR A 28 -19.51 6.39 1.42
N GLN A 29 -20.77 6.26 1.80
CA GLN A 29 -21.78 5.61 0.94
C GLN A 29 -21.99 6.45 -0.31
N ASP A 30 -22.17 5.80 -1.47
CA ASP A 30 -22.33 6.46 -2.77
C ASP A 30 -21.18 7.43 -3.13
N GLY A 31 -19.97 7.15 -2.62
CA GLY A 31 -18.77 7.95 -2.84
C GLY A 31 -18.18 7.81 -4.25
N ARG A 32 -18.58 6.79 -5.01
CA ARG A 32 -18.16 6.61 -6.41
C ARG A 32 -19.36 6.33 -7.31
N SER A 33 -19.41 7.09 -8.41
CA SER A 33 -20.34 6.87 -9.52
C SER A 33 -19.63 7.22 -10.83
N PRO A 34 -19.58 6.30 -11.82
CA PRO A 34 -20.08 4.92 -11.77
C PRO A 34 -19.39 4.04 -10.73
N ALA A 35 -20.11 3.05 -10.23
CA ALA A 35 -19.55 2.02 -9.36
C ALA A 35 -18.53 1.16 -10.12
N PHE A 36 -17.47 0.73 -9.44
CA PHE A 36 -16.70 -0.43 -9.88
C PHE A 36 -17.28 -1.67 -9.21
N ASN A 37 -17.41 -2.76 -9.97
CA ASN A 37 -17.98 -4.05 -9.55
C ASN A 37 -19.28 -3.96 -8.73
N GLU A 38 -20.15 -3.02 -9.08
CA GLU A 38 -21.45 -2.75 -8.44
C GLU A 38 -21.38 -2.11 -7.04
N ASP A 39 -20.17 -1.82 -6.53
CA ASP A 39 -19.98 -1.11 -5.26
C ASP A 39 -19.94 0.42 -5.46
N THR A 40 -20.88 1.15 -4.85
CA THR A 40 -20.91 2.62 -4.86
C THR A 40 -20.17 3.23 -3.67
N GLY A 41 -19.82 2.42 -2.66
CA GLY A 41 -19.16 2.88 -1.44
C GLY A 41 -17.68 3.15 -1.63
N VAL A 42 -17.17 4.22 -1.02
CA VAL A 42 -15.73 4.51 -0.97
C VAL A 42 -15.26 4.42 0.46
N VAL A 43 -14.15 3.73 0.68
CA VAL A 43 -13.40 3.80 1.93
C VAL A 43 -12.11 4.57 1.69
N THR A 44 -11.85 5.61 2.47
CA THR A 44 -10.59 6.34 2.45
C THR A 44 -9.72 5.88 3.60
N LEU A 45 -8.46 5.60 3.33
CA LEU A 45 -7.46 5.24 4.33
C LEU A 45 -6.37 6.32 4.36
N ALA A 46 -6.17 6.92 5.53
CA ALA A 46 -5.20 7.98 5.74
C ALA A 46 -3.95 7.48 6.48
N VAL A 47 -2.79 8.07 6.18
CA VAL A 47 -1.54 7.84 6.92
C VAL A 47 -0.86 9.18 7.21
N ASP A 48 -0.40 9.35 8.44
CA ASP A 48 0.34 10.52 8.90
C ASP A 48 1.50 10.10 9.83
N ALA A 49 2.12 11.07 10.49
CA ALA A 49 3.21 10.85 11.43
C ALA A 49 2.83 9.93 12.62
N GLU A 50 1.55 9.85 13.00
CA GLU A 50 1.05 9.11 14.17
C GLU A 50 0.62 7.68 13.81
N ALA A 51 0.52 7.35 12.52
CA ALA A 51 0.15 6.03 12.00
C ALA A 51 1.26 4.97 12.21
N ILE A 52 1.68 4.79 13.47
CA ILE A 52 2.66 3.81 13.93
C ILE A 52 1.89 2.63 14.52
N PHE A 53 1.89 1.50 13.83
CA PHE A 53 1.28 0.27 14.32
C PHE A 53 2.15 -0.35 15.43
N GLY A 54 1.58 -0.52 16.63
CA GLY A 54 2.31 -0.93 17.81
C GLY A 54 3.61 -0.12 17.98
N GLY A 55 4.76 -0.78 18.07
CA GLY A 55 6.06 -0.13 18.21
C GLY A 55 6.87 0.08 16.92
N GLN A 56 6.28 -0.15 15.74
CA GLN A 56 7.00 -0.19 14.45
C GLN A 56 7.38 1.21 13.93
N THR A 57 8.36 1.86 14.56
CA THR A 57 8.75 3.24 14.22
C THR A 57 9.35 3.40 12.82
N ASN A 58 9.90 2.32 12.26
CA ASN A 58 10.43 2.27 10.89
C ASN A 58 9.36 2.03 9.81
N PHE A 59 8.08 2.02 10.19
CA PHE A 59 6.94 1.94 9.28
C PHE A 59 6.00 3.13 9.49
N ARG A 60 5.23 3.48 8.46
CA ARG A 60 3.97 4.21 8.60
C ARG A 60 2.90 3.49 7.83
N ARG A 61 1.82 3.14 8.54
CA ARG A 61 0.81 2.25 7.97
C ARG A 61 -0.59 2.42 8.52
N SER A 62 -1.57 2.33 7.62
CA SER A 62 -3.00 2.23 7.90
C SER A 62 -3.62 1.34 6.83
N GLU A 63 -4.13 0.20 7.25
CA GLU A 63 -4.62 -0.85 6.35
C GLU A 63 -5.89 -1.49 6.93
N LEU A 64 -6.76 -1.92 6.03
CA LEU A 64 -7.81 -2.88 6.32
C LEU A 64 -7.34 -4.25 5.84
N VAL A 65 -7.67 -5.27 6.63
CA VAL A 65 -7.20 -6.64 6.37
C VAL A 65 -8.39 -7.59 6.26
N GLN A 66 -8.30 -8.54 5.34
CA GLN A 66 -9.25 -9.64 5.17
C GLN A 66 -8.52 -10.97 5.19
N ASP A 67 -9.01 -11.92 5.98
CA ASP A 67 -8.62 -13.31 5.83
C ASP A 67 -9.41 -13.92 4.68
N VAL A 68 -8.71 -14.35 3.64
CA VAL A 68 -9.28 -14.85 2.38
C VAL A 68 -8.91 -16.31 2.22
N VAL A 69 -9.89 -17.15 1.92
CA VAL A 69 -9.64 -18.56 1.56
C VAL A 69 -9.19 -18.64 0.11
N GLY A 70 -8.05 -19.29 -0.12
CA GLY A 70 -7.51 -19.51 -1.46
C GLY A 70 -8.16 -20.69 -2.19
N ASN A 71 -8.42 -20.51 -3.48
CA ASN A 71 -8.95 -21.54 -4.37
C ASN A 71 -7.80 -22.34 -5.02
N THR A 72 -7.32 -23.38 -4.33
CA THR A 72 -6.19 -24.21 -4.79
C THR A 72 -6.49 -25.05 -6.03
N ALA A 73 -7.76 -25.27 -6.36
CA ALA A 73 -8.18 -26.04 -7.54
C ALA A 73 -8.41 -25.16 -8.79
N GLY A 74 -8.40 -23.84 -8.64
CA GLY A 74 -8.73 -22.90 -9.69
C GLY A 74 -8.01 -21.56 -9.51
N THR A 75 -8.79 -20.48 -9.48
CA THR A 75 -8.29 -19.12 -9.37
C THR A 75 -8.85 -18.46 -8.12
N THR A 76 -7.99 -17.71 -7.43
CA THR A 76 -8.41 -16.69 -6.46
C THR A 76 -8.26 -15.34 -7.14
N PHE A 77 -9.34 -14.59 -7.30
CA PHE A 77 -9.37 -13.34 -8.07
C PHE A 77 -9.66 -12.15 -7.17
N PHE A 78 -8.63 -11.34 -6.90
CA PHE A 78 -8.73 -10.13 -6.09
C PHE A 78 -9.09 -8.95 -6.97
N ARG A 79 -10.11 -8.17 -6.58
CA ARG A 79 -10.48 -6.93 -7.25
C ARG A 79 -10.38 -5.77 -6.29
N VAL A 80 -9.91 -4.64 -6.81
CA VAL A 80 -9.82 -3.39 -6.06
C VAL A 80 -9.74 -2.24 -7.05
N SER A 81 -10.37 -1.14 -6.72
CA SER A 81 -10.11 0.13 -7.39
C SER A 81 -9.62 1.16 -6.39
N LEU A 82 -8.66 1.98 -6.80
CA LEU A 82 -8.04 3.00 -5.95
C LEU A 82 -7.92 4.34 -6.66
N MET A 83 -7.94 5.42 -5.88
CA MET A 83 -7.77 6.80 -6.38
C MET A 83 -7.17 7.67 -5.28
N LYS A 84 -6.23 8.54 -5.66
CA LYS A 84 -5.72 9.60 -4.78
C LYS A 84 -6.08 10.96 -5.37
N GLU A 85 -6.80 11.78 -4.60
CA GLU A 85 -7.31 13.07 -5.06
C GLU A 85 -6.19 14.11 -5.16
N GLU A 86 -5.34 14.17 -4.12
CA GLU A 86 -4.29 15.18 -3.95
C GLU A 86 -2.91 14.55 -4.01
N ALA A 87 -1.91 15.28 -4.51
CA ALA A 87 -0.52 14.79 -4.57
C ALA A 87 0.00 14.31 -3.21
N TYR A 88 0.93 13.35 -3.22
CA TYR A 88 1.53 12.85 -1.99
C TYR A 88 2.28 13.97 -1.25
N LEU A 89 2.00 14.14 0.04
CA LEU A 89 2.81 14.97 0.93
C LEU A 89 4.15 14.29 1.23
N ASN A 90 4.12 12.95 1.31
CA ASN A 90 5.22 12.09 1.70
C ASN A 90 5.69 11.23 0.51
N LEU A 91 6.83 11.59 -0.06
CA LEU A 91 7.37 11.05 -1.32
C LEU A 91 8.12 9.73 -1.10
N TYR A 92 7.38 8.67 -0.81
CA TYR A 92 7.87 7.31 -0.59
C TYR A 92 7.31 6.32 -1.61
N SER A 93 7.88 5.10 -1.63
CA SER A 93 7.19 3.94 -2.21
C SER A 93 6.16 3.42 -1.22
N TRP A 94 4.89 3.41 -1.62
CA TRP A 94 3.76 2.98 -0.82
C TRP A 94 3.26 1.63 -1.30
N GLN A 95 3.28 0.61 -0.44
CA GLN A 95 2.53 -0.62 -0.64
C GLN A 95 1.04 -0.33 -0.40
N VAL A 96 0.17 -0.66 -1.35
CA VAL A 96 -1.25 -0.27 -1.27
C VAL A 96 -2.25 -1.41 -1.41
N VAL A 97 -1.85 -2.50 -2.08
CA VAL A 97 -2.66 -3.73 -2.20
C VAL A 97 -1.70 -4.92 -2.20
N PHE A 98 -1.74 -5.77 -1.19
CA PHE A 98 -0.81 -6.88 -1.04
C PHE A 98 -1.33 -7.95 -0.06
N PRO A 99 -1.03 -9.24 -0.26
CA PRO A 99 -1.13 -10.22 0.80
C PRO A 99 0.12 -10.14 1.69
N GLU A 100 0.03 -10.56 2.97
CA GLU A 100 1.18 -10.63 3.90
C GLU A 100 2.34 -11.50 3.36
N SER A 101 2.05 -12.43 2.45
CA SER A 101 3.08 -13.24 1.78
C SER A 101 3.91 -12.48 0.74
N HIS A 102 3.50 -11.26 0.37
CA HIS A 102 4.09 -10.45 -0.70
C HIS A 102 4.13 -11.17 -2.06
N LEU A 103 3.24 -12.15 -2.29
CA LEU A 103 3.16 -12.88 -3.56
C LEU A 103 2.87 -11.96 -4.74
N PHE A 104 2.07 -10.92 -4.53
CA PHE A 104 1.84 -9.83 -5.46
C PHE A 104 1.71 -8.53 -4.68
N GLU A 105 2.07 -7.40 -5.29
CA GLU A 105 1.86 -6.09 -4.67
C GLU A 105 1.54 -5.05 -5.74
N ILE A 106 0.53 -4.22 -5.46
CA ILE A 106 0.40 -2.92 -6.11
C ILE A 106 1.05 -1.88 -5.22
N ARG A 107 1.91 -1.05 -5.80
CA ARG A 107 2.55 0.08 -5.14
C ARG A 107 2.28 1.38 -5.86
N ILE A 108 2.24 2.48 -5.10
CA ILE A 108 2.38 3.83 -5.65
C ILE A 108 3.76 4.34 -5.24
N ASP A 109 4.66 4.47 -6.20
CA ASP A 109 5.97 5.08 -5.98
C ASP A 109 5.91 6.58 -6.17
N ALA A 110 5.70 7.30 -5.06
CA ALA A 110 5.70 8.75 -5.01
C ALA A 110 7.12 9.34 -4.83
N SER A 111 8.16 8.51 -4.75
CA SER A 111 9.56 8.97 -4.61
C SER A 111 10.19 9.38 -5.96
N VAL A 112 9.51 9.06 -7.07
CA VAL A 112 9.92 9.36 -8.44
C VAL A 112 9.01 10.43 -9.06
N ASP A 113 9.50 11.08 -10.12
CA ASP A 113 8.79 12.15 -10.84
C ASP A 113 8.77 11.84 -12.36
N PRO A 114 7.59 11.63 -12.98
CA PRO A 114 6.27 11.57 -12.32
C PRO A 114 6.14 10.32 -11.41
N PRO A 115 5.23 10.35 -10.40
CA PRO A 115 4.92 9.18 -9.59
C PRO A 115 4.48 7.99 -10.45
N LEU A 116 4.78 6.77 -10.00
CA LEU A 116 4.46 5.55 -10.73
C LEU A 116 3.49 4.65 -9.96
N LEU A 117 2.59 4.02 -10.68
CA LEU A 117 1.80 2.88 -10.20
C LEU A 117 2.52 1.61 -10.67
N VAL A 118 2.84 0.71 -9.75
CA VAL A 118 3.78 -0.39 -9.99
C VAL A 118 3.19 -1.70 -9.51
N TRP A 119 3.41 -2.77 -10.27
CA TRP A 119 3.08 -4.14 -9.90
C TRP A 119 4.34 -4.97 -9.70
N TYR A 120 4.44 -5.58 -8.52
CA TYR A 120 5.49 -6.53 -8.13
C TYR A 120 4.91 -7.93 -7.89
N THR A 121 5.75 -8.94 -8.04
CA THR A 121 5.39 -10.35 -7.79
C THR A 121 6.50 -11.12 -7.10
N GLY A 122 6.14 -12.22 -6.43
CA GLY A 122 7.06 -13.20 -5.86
C GLY A 122 7.96 -12.67 -4.74
N GLY A 123 7.50 -11.66 -3.97
CA GLY A 123 8.29 -11.01 -2.92
C GLY A 123 9.51 -10.23 -3.45
N SER A 124 9.57 -9.99 -4.76
CA SER A 124 10.63 -9.22 -5.42
C SER A 124 10.25 -7.74 -5.52
N THR A 125 11.25 -6.86 -5.55
CA THR A 125 11.05 -5.44 -5.90
C THR A 125 11.30 -5.17 -7.38
N GLU A 126 11.39 -6.22 -8.21
CA GLU A 126 11.50 -6.10 -9.66
C GLU A 126 10.15 -5.68 -10.26
N THR A 127 10.12 -4.53 -10.91
CA THR A 127 8.94 -4.04 -11.64
C THR A 127 8.54 -5.03 -12.74
N LYS A 128 7.34 -5.62 -12.60
CA LYS A 128 6.73 -6.49 -13.63
C LYS A 128 5.82 -5.72 -14.55
N TRP A 129 5.16 -4.70 -14.02
CA TRP A 129 4.37 -3.75 -14.79
C TRP A 129 4.36 -2.40 -14.09
N SER A 130 4.29 -1.31 -14.86
CA SER A 130 4.10 0.02 -14.30
C SER A 130 3.45 0.98 -15.28
N THR A 131 2.79 2.00 -14.77
CA THR A 131 2.28 3.15 -15.52
C THR A 131 2.46 4.43 -14.70
N GLU A 132 2.30 5.59 -15.34
CA GLU A 132 2.29 6.88 -14.64
C GLU A 132 1.08 6.96 -13.70
N PHE A 133 1.31 7.42 -12.47
CA PHE A 133 0.27 7.66 -11.48
C PHE A 133 -0.16 9.13 -11.50
N VAL A 134 -1.41 9.35 -11.87
CA VAL A 134 -2.05 10.66 -12.03
C VAL A 134 -3.13 10.79 -10.97
N THR A 135 -3.09 11.88 -10.20
CA THR A 135 -4.10 12.15 -9.16
C THR A 135 -5.47 12.41 -9.78
N GLY A 136 -6.53 12.09 -9.03
CA GLY A 136 -7.93 12.18 -9.49
C GLY A 136 -8.36 11.05 -10.45
N THR A 137 -7.44 10.18 -10.85
CA THR A 137 -7.76 9.02 -11.70
C THR A 137 -8.11 7.80 -10.85
N TRP A 138 -9.21 7.12 -11.17
CA TRP A 138 -9.51 5.80 -10.65
C TRP A 138 -8.71 4.73 -11.41
N TYR A 139 -7.99 3.90 -10.67
CA TYR A 139 -7.21 2.79 -11.17
C TYR A 139 -7.85 1.48 -10.73
N ASN A 140 -8.31 0.68 -11.70
CA ASN A 140 -9.04 -0.54 -11.45
C ASN A 140 -8.12 -1.75 -11.65
N PHE A 141 -8.12 -2.66 -10.69
CA PHE A 141 -7.27 -3.85 -10.70
C PHE A 141 -8.08 -5.12 -10.54
N GLY A 142 -7.64 -6.15 -11.24
CA GLY A 142 -7.93 -7.55 -10.95
C GLY A 142 -6.63 -8.33 -10.88
N ILE A 143 -6.44 -9.16 -9.86
CA ILE A 143 -5.24 -9.99 -9.70
C ILE A 143 -5.70 -11.43 -9.55
N ALA A 144 -5.43 -12.26 -10.54
CA ALA A 144 -5.74 -13.68 -10.52
C ALA A 144 -4.51 -14.47 -10.05
N VAL A 145 -4.69 -15.28 -9.00
CA VAL A 145 -3.70 -16.25 -8.53
C VAL A 145 -4.21 -17.64 -8.85
N SER A 146 -3.44 -18.41 -9.63
CA SER A 146 -3.73 -19.79 -9.98
C SER A 146 -2.45 -20.61 -10.03
N SER A 147 -2.53 -21.92 -10.23
CA SER A 147 -1.36 -22.81 -10.18
C SER A 147 -0.21 -22.34 -11.09
N GLY A 148 0.84 -21.78 -10.48
CA GLY A 148 2.06 -21.33 -11.15
C GLY A 148 1.93 -20.04 -11.95
N GLU A 149 0.80 -19.32 -11.86
CA GLU A 149 0.54 -18.10 -12.63
C GLU A 149 -0.12 -17.00 -11.80
N LEU A 150 0.38 -15.78 -11.97
CA LEU A 150 -0.21 -14.52 -11.54
C LEU A 150 -0.61 -13.74 -12.78
N ALA A 151 -1.85 -13.28 -12.85
CA ALA A 151 -2.33 -12.45 -13.96
C ALA A 151 -2.88 -11.11 -13.45
N LEU A 152 -2.32 -10.02 -13.96
CA LEU A 152 -2.76 -8.65 -13.71
C LEU A 152 -3.77 -8.22 -14.76
N TYR A 153 -4.93 -7.79 -14.30
CA TYR A 153 -5.96 -7.11 -15.05
C TYR A 153 -6.00 -5.64 -14.63
N TYR A 154 -6.12 -4.73 -15.60
CA TYR A 154 -6.04 -3.29 -15.33
C TYR A 154 -6.98 -2.49 -16.25
N SER A 155 -7.50 -1.38 -15.73
CA SER A 155 -8.12 -0.30 -16.51
C SER A 155 -8.09 1.01 -15.71
N GLU A 156 -8.45 2.11 -16.37
CA GLU A 156 -8.59 3.44 -15.77
C GLU A 156 -10.03 3.93 -15.85
N GLY A 157 -10.40 4.83 -14.93
CA GLY A 157 -11.73 5.44 -14.89
C GLY A 157 -12.83 4.39 -14.73
N ASP A 158 -13.74 4.35 -15.71
CA ASP A 158 -14.95 3.53 -15.71
C ASP A 158 -14.84 2.31 -16.65
N ASP A 159 -13.69 2.10 -17.27
CA ASP A 159 -13.49 1.04 -18.24
C ASP A 159 -13.47 -0.34 -17.57
N ALA A 160 -13.94 -1.36 -18.30
CA ALA A 160 -13.78 -2.76 -17.92
C ALA A 160 -12.29 -3.13 -17.81
N ILE A 161 -11.93 -3.93 -16.81
CA ILE A 161 -10.55 -4.38 -16.64
C ILE A 161 -10.19 -5.39 -17.73
N ALA A 162 -9.01 -5.27 -18.32
CA ALA A 162 -8.51 -6.20 -19.32
C ALA A 162 -7.22 -6.86 -18.83
N LEU A 163 -6.94 -8.08 -19.31
CA LEU A 163 -5.67 -8.75 -19.02
C LEU A 163 -4.51 -7.91 -19.56
N THR A 164 -3.57 -7.58 -18.69
CA THR A 164 -2.47 -6.64 -18.97
C THR A 164 -1.11 -7.31 -18.91
N GLN A 165 -0.89 -8.18 -17.91
CA GLN A 165 0.39 -8.88 -17.73
C GLN A 165 0.17 -10.24 -17.05
N THR A 166 1.01 -11.21 -17.36
CA THR A 166 1.07 -12.52 -16.69
C THR A 166 2.50 -12.81 -16.25
N GLU A 167 2.66 -13.35 -15.05
CA GLU A 167 3.95 -13.78 -14.49
C GLU A 167 3.83 -15.18 -13.91
N THR A 168 4.92 -15.94 -13.93
CA THR A 168 4.98 -17.24 -13.26
C THR A 168 5.53 -17.10 -11.86
N TYR A 169 5.10 -17.95 -10.93
CA TYR A 169 5.69 -18.06 -9.61
C TYR A 169 5.93 -19.53 -9.23
N ASP A 170 6.92 -19.76 -8.38
CA ASP A 170 7.24 -21.09 -7.86
C ASP A 170 6.46 -21.36 -6.56
N GLY A 171 6.00 -22.59 -6.39
CA GLY A 171 5.32 -23.06 -5.18
C GLY A 171 3.86 -23.45 -5.41
N ASP A 172 3.24 -23.93 -4.34
CA ASP A 172 1.82 -24.30 -4.35
C ASP A 172 0.92 -23.05 -4.34
N VAL A 173 -0.30 -23.16 -4.87
CA VAL A 173 -1.32 -22.12 -4.71
C VAL A 173 -1.61 -21.94 -3.21
N PRO A 174 -1.52 -20.71 -2.66
CA PRO A 174 -1.83 -20.47 -1.27
C PRO A 174 -3.26 -20.92 -0.91
N THR A 175 -3.39 -21.57 0.25
CA THR A 175 -4.69 -21.99 0.82
C THR A 175 -5.43 -20.85 1.50
N ASP A 176 -4.72 -19.80 1.85
CA ASP A 176 -5.20 -18.63 2.57
C ASP A 176 -4.34 -17.42 2.23
N TYR A 177 -4.93 -16.24 2.38
CA TYR A 177 -4.26 -14.96 2.24
C TYR A 177 -4.72 -14.05 3.36
N GLU A 178 -3.77 -13.47 4.10
CA GLU A 178 -4.03 -12.26 4.87
C GLU A 178 -3.90 -11.08 3.89
N PHE A 179 -5.03 -10.59 3.37
CA PHE A 179 -5.09 -9.61 2.30
C PHE A 179 -5.24 -8.19 2.84
N HIS A 180 -4.25 -7.36 2.56
CA HIS A 180 -4.16 -5.97 2.99
C HIS A 180 -4.47 -5.01 1.85
N PHE A 181 -5.28 -3.99 2.14
CA PHE A 181 -5.41 -2.81 1.30
C PHE A 181 -5.40 -1.55 2.16
N GLY A 182 -4.63 -0.55 1.72
CA GLY A 182 -4.34 0.63 2.51
C GLY A 182 -3.07 1.31 2.06
N GLN A 183 -2.28 1.79 3.01
CA GLN A 183 -1.02 2.44 2.71
C GLN A 183 0.02 2.00 3.73
N LEU A 184 1.15 1.47 3.25
CA LEU A 184 2.33 1.11 4.05
C LEU A 184 3.58 1.64 3.37
N THR A 185 4.40 2.36 4.13
CA THR A 185 5.79 2.65 3.77
C THR A 185 6.73 2.21 4.88
N LEU A 186 7.97 1.88 4.53
CA LEU A 186 9.01 1.50 5.47
C LEU A 186 10.36 2.12 5.13
N SER A 187 11.23 2.23 6.14
CA SER A 187 12.65 2.52 5.92
C SER A 187 13.47 1.23 5.91
N ASP A 188 14.19 0.97 4.83
CA ASP A 188 15.02 -0.22 4.65
C ASP A 188 16.21 -0.29 5.62
N ASP A 189 16.69 0.87 6.08
CA ASP A 189 17.78 0.98 7.05
C ASP A 189 17.33 0.83 8.51
N GLY A 190 16.03 0.63 8.74
CA GLY A 190 15.42 0.51 10.07
C GLY A 190 15.30 1.83 10.83
N SER A 191 15.67 2.97 10.22
CA SER A 191 15.43 4.28 10.82
C SER A 191 13.94 4.63 10.84
N ALA A 192 13.56 5.59 11.68
CA ALA A 192 12.17 6.01 11.76
C ALA A 192 11.75 6.72 10.46
N VAL A 193 10.60 6.35 9.91
CA VAL A 193 10.00 7.09 8.79
C VAL A 193 9.60 8.49 9.26
N VAL A 194 9.97 9.51 8.49
CA VAL A 194 9.71 10.91 8.78
C VAL A 194 8.59 11.41 7.89
N MET A 195 7.47 11.81 8.50
CA MET A 195 6.31 12.31 7.75
C MET A 195 6.26 13.83 7.80
N ALA A 196 5.91 14.46 6.68
CA ALA A 196 5.43 15.83 6.62
C ALA A 196 4.16 15.99 7.47
N SER A 197 3.84 17.24 7.83
CA SER A 197 2.60 17.54 8.54
C SER A 197 1.40 17.36 7.60
N GLY A 198 0.39 16.65 8.07
CA GLY A 198 -0.82 16.31 7.30
C GLY A 198 -0.97 14.82 7.06
N GLN A 199 -2.09 14.45 6.44
CA GLN A 199 -2.41 13.08 6.08
C GLN A 199 -2.28 12.89 4.57
N ASP A 200 -1.66 11.78 4.18
CA ASP A 200 -1.85 11.23 2.85
C ASP A 200 -3.07 10.32 2.84
N VAL A 201 -4.08 10.67 2.04
CA VAL A 201 -5.36 9.96 1.95
C VAL A 201 -5.45 9.23 0.61
N LEU A 202 -5.80 7.95 0.65
CA LEU A 202 -6.02 7.10 -0.53
C LEU A 202 -7.44 6.50 -0.45
N SER A 203 -8.18 6.62 -1.55
CA SER A 203 -9.54 6.09 -1.70
C SER A 203 -9.52 4.70 -2.29
N PHE A 204 -10.39 3.83 -1.80
CA PHE A 204 -10.61 2.47 -2.30
C PHE A 204 -12.10 2.23 -2.53
N ASN A 205 -12.42 1.44 -3.54
CA ASN A 205 -13.79 1.06 -3.90
C ASN A 205 -13.79 -0.34 -4.54
N GLY A 206 -14.89 -1.09 -4.34
CA GLY A 206 -15.10 -2.37 -5.00
C GLY A 206 -14.07 -3.44 -4.64
N VAL A 207 -13.63 -3.47 -3.38
CA VAL A 207 -12.72 -4.51 -2.89
C VAL A 207 -13.48 -5.84 -2.75
N SER A 208 -13.19 -6.80 -3.62
CA SER A 208 -13.79 -8.15 -3.60
C SER A 208 -12.75 -9.24 -3.85
N VAL A 209 -13.08 -10.46 -3.43
CA VAL A 209 -12.33 -11.66 -3.83
C VAL A 209 -13.31 -12.73 -4.28
N ASP A 210 -13.10 -13.24 -5.48
CA ASP A 210 -13.98 -14.18 -6.15
C ASP A 210 -13.20 -15.42 -6.61
N ASP A 211 -13.89 -16.53 -6.89
CA ASP A 211 -13.30 -17.78 -7.39
C ASP A 211 -13.29 -17.88 -8.92
N THR A 212 -13.82 -16.84 -9.59
CA THR A 212 -13.92 -16.71 -11.04
C THR A 212 -13.44 -15.33 -11.48
N ILE A 213 -12.89 -15.27 -12.69
CA ILE A 213 -12.43 -14.02 -13.29
C ILE A 213 -13.63 -13.29 -13.90
N SER A 214 -13.94 -12.10 -13.39
CA SER A 214 -14.94 -11.20 -13.95
C SER A 214 -14.27 -9.88 -14.34
N THR A 215 -14.35 -9.53 -15.63
CA THR A 215 -13.74 -8.31 -16.18
C THR A 215 -14.70 -7.12 -16.18
N ASP A 216 -15.98 -7.34 -15.88
CA ASP A 216 -17.00 -6.31 -15.97
C ASP A 216 -16.77 -5.24 -14.90
N ALA A 217 -16.80 -3.96 -15.30
CA ALA A 217 -16.74 -2.83 -14.39
C ALA A 217 -18.02 -2.66 -13.55
N GLY A 218 -19.10 -3.40 -13.83
CA GLY A 218 -20.36 -3.32 -13.07
C GLY A 218 -21.26 -2.13 -13.44
N SER A 219 -20.94 -1.36 -14.48
CA SER A 219 -21.84 -0.31 -14.99
C SER A 219 -23.03 -0.95 -15.73
N THR A 220 -24.20 -0.86 -15.13
CA THR A 220 -25.44 -1.46 -15.61
C THR A 220 -25.80 -1.05 -17.05
N ALA A 221 -25.66 -1.97 -18.00
CA ALA A 221 -26.69 -2.21 -19.00
C ALA A 221 -27.25 -3.62 -18.73
N SER A 222 -28.49 -3.66 -18.26
CA SER A 222 -29.23 -4.86 -17.87
C SER A 222 -29.07 -6.00 -18.89
N SER A 223 -28.51 -7.13 -18.47
CA SER A 223 -28.68 -8.41 -19.17
C SER A 223 -29.14 -9.47 -18.17
N THR A 224 -30.38 -9.91 -18.37
CA THR A 224 -31.01 -10.97 -17.61
C THR A 224 -30.39 -12.31 -18.04
N THR A 225 -29.51 -12.87 -17.22
CA THR A 225 -29.02 -14.24 -17.46
C THR A 225 -29.83 -15.23 -16.64
N THR A 226 -30.73 -15.93 -17.33
CA THR A 226 -31.49 -17.06 -16.80
C THR A 226 -30.56 -18.26 -16.68
N THR A 227 -30.47 -18.81 -15.48
CA THR A 227 -29.84 -20.10 -15.16
C THR A 227 -30.64 -21.25 -15.75
N THR A 228 -29.99 -22.22 -16.41
CA THR A 228 -30.51 -23.60 -16.46
C THR A 228 -29.39 -24.63 -16.61
N SER A 229 -29.46 -25.61 -15.72
CA SER A 229 -28.60 -26.78 -15.59
C SER A 229 -29.11 -27.97 -16.43
N SER A 230 -28.12 -28.71 -16.95
CA SER A 230 -28.00 -30.09 -17.47
C SER A 230 -29.16 -31.14 -17.55
N THR A 231 -29.03 -31.96 -18.62
CA THR A 231 -29.27 -33.43 -18.78
C THR A 231 -30.67 -33.99 -19.08
N GLY A 232 -30.77 -34.85 -20.13
CA GLY A 232 -31.70 -35.98 -20.16
C GLY A 232 -32.41 -36.27 -21.50
N SER A 233 -32.45 -37.53 -21.92
CA SER A 233 -32.83 -38.06 -23.25
C SER A 233 -34.31 -38.47 -23.41
N SER A 234 -34.80 -38.43 -24.67
CA SER A 234 -35.90 -39.20 -25.30
C SER A 234 -37.34 -39.06 -24.78
N THR A 235 -38.26 -38.55 -25.61
CA THR A 235 -39.33 -39.31 -26.33
C THR A 235 -40.26 -38.34 -27.09
N ALA A 236 -40.70 -38.75 -28.28
CA ALA A 236 -41.52 -37.99 -29.23
C ALA A 236 -42.90 -37.56 -28.69
N ALA A 237 -43.28 -36.31 -28.99
CA ALA A 237 -44.65 -35.87 -29.15
C ALA A 237 -44.70 -34.71 -30.15
N THR A 238 -45.46 -34.89 -31.23
CA THR A 238 -45.71 -33.89 -32.27
C THR A 238 -46.72 -32.86 -31.80
N THR A 239 -46.30 -31.60 -31.67
CA THR A 239 -47.18 -30.43 -31.61
C THR A 239 -46.64 -29.36 -32.55
N THR A 240 -47.36 -29.15 -33.65
CA THR A 240 -47.24 -27.99 -34.53
C THR A 240 -47.68 -26.74 -33.78
N THR A 241 -46.75 -25.82 -33.55
CA THR A 241 -47.02 -24.46 -33.08
C THR A 241 -46.29 -23.51 -34.02
N ASP A 242 -47.04 -22.59 -34.63
CA ASP A 242 -46.56 -21.61 -35.60
C ASP A 242 -45.41 -20.75 -35.04
N ALA A 243 -44.37 -20.59 -35.84
CA ALA A 243 -43.25 -19.69 -35.57
C ALA A 243 -43.69 -18.23 -35.78
N PRO A 244 -43.38 -17.29 -34.87
CA PRO A 244 -43.57 -15.87 -35.16
C PRO A 244 -42.49 -15.44 -36.16
N ALA A 245 -42.91 -14.90 -37.31
CA ALA A 245 -42.01 -14.27 -38.26
C ALA A 245 -41.50 -12.95 -37.66
N THR A 246 -40.25 -12.94 -37.20
CA THR A 246 -39.54 -11.70 -36.88
C THR A 246 -38.87 -11.17 -38.13
N THR A 247 -39.39 -10.04 -38.63
CA THR A 247 -38.77 -9.24 -39.68
C THR A 247 -37.51 -8.57 -39.15
N THR A 248 -36.34 -9.09 -39.52
CA THR A 248 -35.05 -8.42 -39.32
C THR A 248 -34.92 -7.30 -40.34
N ALA A 249 -35.07 -6.05 -39.90
CA ALA A 249 -34.66 -4.89 -40.70
C ALA A 249 -33.13 -4.72 -40.58
N THR A 250 -32.43 -4.83 -41.70
CA THR A 250 -30.99 -4.56 -41.80
C THR A 250 -30.75 -3.06 -41.65
N PRO A 251 -29.92 -2.58 -40.70
CA PRO A 251 -29.51 -1.18 -40.67
C PRO A 251 -28.58 -0.91 -41.85
N ALA A 252 -28.93 0.07 -42.69
CA ALA A 252 -28.04 0.57 -43.72
C ALA A 252 -26.93 1.42 -43.08
N THR A 253 -25.69 0.96 -43.13
CA THR A 253 -24.53 1.75 -42.73
C THR A 253 -24.22 2.78 -43.81
N THR A 254 -24.42 4.05 -43.50
CA THR A 254 -23.93 5.16 -44.32
C THR A 254 -22.56 5.56 -43.81
N THR A 255 -21.51 5.06 -44.45
CA THR A 255 -20.13 5.50 -44.19
C THR A 255 -19.91 6.85 -44.84
N ALA A 256 -19.99 7.92 -44.06
CA ALA A 256 -19.49 9.23 -44.48
C ALA A 256 -17.97 9.26 -44.24
N THR A 257 -17.20 9.44 -45.31
CA THR A 257 -15.76 9.66 -45.26
C THR A 257 -15.47 11.01 -44.58
N PRO A 258 -14.70 11.05 -43.47
CA PRO A 258 -14.31 12.32 -42.90
C PRO A 258 -13.35 13.04 -43.85
N THR A 259 -13.72 14.25 -44.26
CA THR A 259 -12.86 15.13 -45.06
C THR A 259 -11.95 15.87 -44.09
N ALA A 260 -10.68 15.48 -44.01
CA ALA A 260 -9.67 16.17 -43.21
C ALA A 260 -9.42 17.57 -43.80
N THR A 261 -9.86 18.61 -43.10
CA THR A 261 -9.47 20.00 -43.40
C THR A 261 -8.34 20.37 -42.45
N THR A 262 -7.10 20.19 -42.89
CA THR A 262 -5.91 20.65 -42.16
C THR A 262 -5.79 22.16 -42.33
N ALA A 263 -6.24 22.93 -41.35
CA ALA A 263 -5.88 24.34 -41.24
C ALA A 263 -4.43 24.44 -40.73
N ALA A 264 -3.57 25.12 -41.48
CA ALA A 264 -2.20 25.40 -41.05
C ALA A 264 -2.21 26.30 -39.80
N PRO A 265 -1.43 25.98 -38.74
CA PRO A 265 -1.37 26.82 -37.56
C PRO A 265 -0.73 28.17 -37.90
N THR A 266 -1.44 29.25 -37.63
CA THR A 266 -0.92 30.61 -37.74
C THR A 266 -0.09 30.90 -36.49
N ALA A 267 1.24 30.88 -36.63
CA ALA A 267 2.15 31.26 -35.55
C ALA A 267 1.95 32.75 -35.20
N THR A 268 1.31 33.01 -34.06
CA THR A 268 1.26 34.35 -33.48
C THR A 268 2.35 34.45 -32.43
N THR A 269 3.52 34.94 -32.83
CA THR A 269 4.62 35.25 -31.92
C THR A 269 4.26 36.51 -31.13
N ALA A 270 3.72 36.36 -29.93
CA ALA A 270 3.61 37.47 -28.99
C ALA A 270 5.01 37.83 -28.48
N THR A 271 5.45 39.06 -28.73
CA THR A 271 6.69 39.61 -28.18
C THR A 271 6.55 39.70 -26.65
N PRO A 272 7.48 39.14 -25.86
CA PRO A 272 7.44 39.30 -24.41
C PRO A 272 7.64 40.76 -24.05
N ALA A 273 6.68 41.36 -23.33
CA ALA A 273 6.87 42.65 -22.70
C ALA A 273 7.82 42.48 -21.50
N THR A 274 9.05 42.95 -21.64
CA THR A 274 10.01 43.05 -20.55
C THR A 274 9.55 44.12 -19.57
N THR A 275 8.90 43.73 -18.49
CA THR A 275 8.61 44.62 -17.36
C THR A 275 9.77 44.52 -16.38
N THR A 276 10.77 45.38 -16.55
CA THR A 276 11.88 45.51 -15.60
C THR A 276 11.35 46.22 -14.35
N ALA A 277 10.91 45.46 -13.35
CA ALA A 277 10.72 46.00 -12.01
C ALA A 277 12.11 46.32 -11.43
N THR A 278 12.32 47.59 -11.11
CA THR A 278 13.53 48.05 -10.41
C THR A 278 13.47 47.50 -8.98
N PRO A 279 14.48 46.75 -8.48
CA PRO A 279 14.47 46.30 -7.10
C PRO A 279 14.68 47.50 -6.17
N THR A 280 13.66 47.83 -5.38
CA THR A 280 13.78 48.78 -4.28
C THR A 280 14.52 48.11 -3.14
N ALA A 281 15.83 48.32 -3.05
CA ALA A 281 16.63 47.89 -1.91
C ALA A 281 16.21 48.67 -0.65
N THR A 282 15.47 48.02 0.24
CA THR A 282 15.27 48.51 1.61
C THR A 282 16.33 47.89 2.49
N THR A 283 17.45 48.58 2.65
CA THR A 283 18.48 48.21 3.63
C THR A 283 17.97 48.56 5.02
N ALA A 284 17.46 47.57 5.75
CA ALA A 284 17.31 47.68 7.19
C ALA A 284 18.70 47.60 7.83
N ALA A 285 19.10 48.63 8.58
CA ALA A 285 20.33 48.61 9.35
C ALA A 285 20.28 47.48 10.39
N PRO A 286 21.36 46.70 10.59
CA PRO A 286 21.37 45.67 11.62
C PRO A 286 21.32 46.31 13.01
N THR A 287 20.25 46.03 13.76
CA THR A 287 20.17 46.38 15.18
C THR A 287 21.07 45.42 15.96
N ALA A 288 22.25 45.88 16.36
CA ALA A 288 23.14 45.14 17.25
C ALA A 288 22.55 45.14 18.67
N THR A 289 21.96 44.02 19.10
CA THR A 289 21.62 43.78 20.50
C THR A 289 22.81 43.16 21.20
N THR A 290 23.63 43.99 21.86
CA THR A 290 24.67 43.51 22.77
C THR A 290 24.02 43.09 24.09
N ALA A 291 23.90 41.79 24.33
CA ALA A 291 23.59 41.27 25.66
C ALA A 291 24.83 41.40 26.55
N THR A 292 24.74 42.21 27.60
CA THR A 292 25.74 42.29 28.67
C THR A 292 25.70 40.98 29.48
N PRO A 293 26.84 40.28 29.70
CA PRO A 293 26.85 39.12 30.58
C PRO A 293 26.65 39.58 32.04
N THR A 294 25.57 39.12 32.66
CA THR A 294 25.37 39.24 34.11
C THR A 294 26.24 38.19 34.80
N ALA A 295 27.33 38.63 35.43
CA ALA A 295 28.12 37.81 36.32
C ALA A 295 27.37 37.62 37.65
N THR A 296 26.86 36.40 37.89
CA THR A 296 26.36 36.01 39.22
C THR A 296 27.53 35.44 40.02
N THR A 297 28.07 36.26 40.93
CA THR A 297 29.00 35.80 41.97
C THR A 297 28.20 35.12 43.08
N ALA A 298 28.24 33.79 43.14
CA ALA A 298 27.81 33.06 44.33
C ALA A 298 28.98 33.01 45.33
N ALA A 299 28.74 33.51 46.54
CA ALA A 299 29.68 33.41 47.66
C ALA A 299 29.80 31.94 48.14
N PRO A 300 30.98 31.49 48.59
CA PRO A 300 31.13 30.13 49.12
C PRO A 300 30.53 30.05 50.52
N THR A 301 29.52 29.20 50.70
CA THR A 301 29.06 28.78 52.03
C THR A 301 29.86 27.55 52.46
N THR A 302 30.74 27.76 53.43
CA THR A 302 31.28 26.72 54.31
C THR A 302 30.16 26.10 55.14
N ALA A 303 30.02 24.78 55.09
CA ALA A 303 29.34 24.01 56.13
C ALA A 303 30.15 22.74 56.43
N SER A 304 30.66 22.70 57.66
CA SER A 304 31.36 21.57 58.25
C SER A 304 30.43 20.37 58.46
N SER A 305 31.06 19.20 58.40
CA SER A 305 30.69 17.91 58.96
C SER A 305 29.96 17.95 60.32
N THR A 306 28.98 17.06 60.51
CA THR A 306 28.89 16.10 61.63
C THR A 306 27.68 15.16 61.49
N ASP A 307 27.95 13.89 61.79
CA ASP A 307 27.10 12.84 62.35
C ASP A 307 25.74 12.46 61.74
N ALA A 308 25.66 11.19 61.32
CA ALA A 308 24.50 10.35 61.61
C ALA A 308 24.99 8.93 61.94
N ASP A 309 24.80 8.56 63.20
CA ASP A 309 24.96 7.22 63.76
C ASP A 309 23.56 6.61 63.99
N ALA A 310 23.52 5.27 64.01
CA ALA A 310 22.46 4.36 64.45
C ALA A 310 21.17 4.23 63.60
N ASP A 311 20.48 3.11 63.52
CA ASP A 311 20.66 1.66 63.81
C ASP A 311 19.25 1.06 63.58
N THR A 312 19.13 -0.07 62.89
CA THR A 312 18.11 -1.11 63.17
C THR A 312 18.51 -2.43 62.46
N THR A 313 19.13 -3.35 63.20
CA THR A 313 18.66 -4.73 63.51
C THR A 313 17.39 -5.22 62.74
N THR A 314 17.21 -6.45 62.22
CA THR A 314 17.60 -7.84 62.55
C THR A 314 17.14 -8.74 61.38
N ASP A 315 17.90 -9.74 60.93
CA ASP A 315 17.65 -11.19 61.15
C ASP A 315 18.55 -12.09 60.27
N ALA A 316 18.97 -13.20 60.86
CA ALA A 316 19.80 -14.27 60.29
C ALA A 316 18.88 -15.41 59.73
N PRO A 317 19.33 -16.61 59.26
CA PRO A 317 20.69 -17.17 59.31
C PRO A 317 21.20 -18.00 58.09
N ALA A 318 22.52 -18.26 58.14
CA ALA A 318 23.28 -19.46 57.78
C ALA A 318 23.16 -20.11 56.38
N THR A 319 24.31 -20.28 55.70
CA THR A 319 25.10 -21.54 55.75
C THR A 319 26.44 -21.40 55.02
N THR A 320 27.44 -22.04 55.62
CA THR A 320 28.83 -22.23 55.18
C THR A 320 28.93 -23.19 54.01
N SER A 321 29.84 -22.96 53.06
CA SER A 321 30.44 -24.08 52.32
C SER A 321 31.86 -23.78 51.86
N ALA A 322 32.70 -24.79 52.05
CA ALA A 322 34.15 -24.80 51.96
C ALA A 322 34.65 -25.04 50.53
N THR A 323 35.82 -24.46 50.22
CA THR A 323 36.59 -24.69 49.00
C THR A 323 37.67 -25.74 49.25
N ALA A 324 37.79 -26.73 48.36
CA ALA A 324 38.93 -27.66 48.32
C ALA A 324 39.24 -28.02 46.85
N THR A 325 40.53 -27.83 46.46
CA THR A 325 41.46 -28.71 45.69
C THR A 325 40.98 -29.45 44.42
N THR A 326 41.70 -29.65 43.30
CA THR A 326 43.14 -29.71 42.97
C THR A 326 43.34 -29.88 41.44
N THR A 327 44.45 -29.33 40.91
CA THR A 327 45.47 -29.87 39.94
C THR A 327 45.09 -30.88 38.83
N ASP A 328 45.43 -30.61 37.55
CA ASP A 328 46.66 -31.05 36.84
C ASP A 328 46.74 -30.58 35.36
N ALA A 329 47.96 -30.54 34.80
CA ALA A 329 48.39 -29.97 33.50
C ALA A 329 48.54 -31.03 32.35
N PRO A 330 49.29 -30.84 31.23
CA PRO A 330 49.15 -29.86 30.12
C PRO A 330 49.22 -30.44 28.65
N ALA A 331 48.86 -29.58 27.68
CA ALA A 331 49.35 -29.28 26.30
C ALA A 331 49.92 -30.32 25.26
N ALA A 332 49.45 -30.19 24.00
CA ALA A 332 50.20 -30.26 22.70
C ALA A 332 49.32 -29.65 21.56
N ASP A 333 49.65 -28.49 20.98
CA ASP A 333 50.47 -28.18 19.80
C ASP A 333 49.75 -28.33 18.42
N THR A 334 49.67 -27.23 17.66
CA THR A 334 49.16 -27.17 16.27
C THR A 334 50.00 -26.21 15.43
N SER A 335 50.63 -26.71 14.36
CA SER A 335 51.27 -25.88 13.33
C SER A 335 51.33 -26.57 11.96
N ALA A 336 50.73 -25.95 10.92
CA ALA A 336 51.10 -25.95 9.49
C ALA A 336 49.93 -25.32 8.68
N CYS A 337 50.01 -24.15 8.03
CA CYS A 337 50.82 -23.66 6.90
C CYS A 337 50.23 -23.94 5.49
N LYS A 338 49.62 -22.86 4.93
CA LYS A 338 49.55 -22.35 3.53
C LYS A 338 49.28 -23.30 2.35
N ILE A 339 48.17 -23.03 1.64
CA ILE A 339 47.89 -23.48 0.26
C ILE A 339 48.31 -22.39 -0.75
N ARG A 340 49.09 -22.79 -1.77
CA ARG A 340 49.51 -21.99 -2.94
C ARG A 340 48.51 -22.16 -4.09
N ARG A 341 48.25 -21.06 -4.81
CA ARG A 341 47.66 -20.99 -6.16
C ARG A 341 48.48 -21.76 -7.20
N ARG A 342 47.83 -22.27 -8.25
CA ARG A 342 48.28 -22.10 -9.64
C ARG A 342 47.16 -22.30 -10.67
N ARG A 343 47.23 -21.44 -11.70
CA ARG A 343 46.52 -21.48 -12.98
C ARG A 343 46.99 -22.68 -13.81
N ASN A 344 46.09 -23.25 -14.60
CA ASN A 344 46.06 -23.11 -16.06
C ASN A 344 44.64 -23.34 -16.56
#